data_AF-A0A382LG17-F1
#
_entry.id   AF-A0A382LG17-F1
#
_cell.length_a   1.000
_cell.length_b   1.000
_cell.length_c   1.000
_cell.angle_alpha   90.00
_cell.angle_beta   90.00
_cell.angle_gamma   90.00
#
_symmetry.space_group_name_H-M   'P 1'
#
loop_
_entity.id
_entity.type
_entity.pdbx_description
1 polymer ?
#
loop_
_entity_poly.entity_id
_entity_poly.type
_entity_poly.pdbx_seq_one_letter_code
_entity_poly.pdbx_strand_id
1 'polypeptide(L)'
;MKKEIESFSMLWLPVGHDNRHYLVPDDYYDQVPWFVWGENAEKLKATNTCDLSEECLLKGILYGLSPISPTIGPMIYDEDVLLAILDKLQEGFKFKSREELILDTALNVRDINGVHLANAILRTGMNLLPESSKIKSDFIVSLWEIACEKKDNASIYTEIIELIPNVDLEDILNTAKQSICYYGFCSLLLLKEDTILKQDVDKYRMQYIDGVITHEEIRPKIDILLNNPDKKFTPKELSLDHD
;
A
#
# COMPACT_ATOMS: atom_id res chain seq x y z
N MET A 1 10.72 -19.89 4.39
CA MET A 1 9.85 -19.79 5.57
C MET A 1 9.03 -18.52 5.40
N LYS A 2 7.69 -18.58 5.43
CA LYS A 2 6.90 -17.33 5.54
C LYS A 2 7.27 -16.71 6.89
N LYS A 3 7.78 -15.48 6.88
CA LYS A 3 8.06 -14.73 8.10
C LYS A 3 6.72 -14.54 8.83
N GLU A 4 6.68 -14.87 10.12
CA GLU A 4 5.47 -14.65 10.91
C GLU A 4 5.28 -13.14 11.05
N ILE A 5 4.12 -12.64 10.66
CA ILE A 5 3.81 -11.20 10.72
C ILE A 5 3.54 -10.80 12.17
N GLU A 6 4.07 -9.65 12.57
CA GLU A 6 3.89 -9.15 13.93
C GLU A 6 2.53 -8.46 14.07
N SER A 7 1.81 -8.82 15.13
CA SER A 7 0.55 -8.15 15.47
C SER A 7 0.79 -6.69 15.87
N PHE A 8 -0.20 -5.84 15.62
CA PHE A 8 -0.16 -4.42 15.95
C PHE A 8 -1.40 -3.97 16.73
N SER A 9 -1.36 -2.74 17.22
CA SER A 9 -2.47 -2.03 17.84
C SER A 9 -2.39 -0.55 17.49
N MET A 10 -3.53 0.03 17.13
CA MET A 10 -3.66 1.47 16.93
C MET A 10 -4.16 2.13 18.20
N LEU A 11 -3.43 3.14 18.67
CA LEU A 11 -3.82 3.96 19.81
C LEU A 11 -3.99 5.40 19.37
N TRP A 12 -5.13 5.98 19.68
CA TRP A 12 -5.35 7.42 19.55
C TRP A 12 -5.24 8.03 20.93
N LEU A 13 -4.14 8.73 21.18
CA LEU A 13 -3.84 9.28 22.50
C LEU A 13 -4.00 10.79 22.46
N PRO A 14 -4.68 11.40 23.46
CA PRO A 14 -4.74 12.85 23.57
C PRO A 14 -3.34 13.41 23.75
N VAL A 15 -3.05 14.56 23.14
CA VAL A 15 -1.81 15.29 23.40
C VAL A 15 -1.86 15.88 24.80
N GLY A 16 -1.05 15.31 25.69
CA GLY A 16 -0.87 15.73 27.08
C GLY A 16 0.61 16.02 27.38
N HIS A 17 0.92 16.41 28.61
CA HIS A 17 2.28 16.80 29.00
C HIS A 17 3.34 15.71 28.76
N ASP A 18 2.96 14.44 28.90
CA ASP A 18 3.89 13.29 28.86
C ASP A 18 4.07 12.67 27.46
N ASN A 19 3.21 13.02 26.50
CA ASN A 19 3.27 12.56 25.10
C ASN A 19 3.17 13.72 24.09
N ARG A 20 3.27 14.97 24.56
CA ARG A 20 3.50 16.16 23.72
C ARG A 20 4.90 16.00 23.12
N HIS A 21 4.96 15.30 22.00
CA HIS A 21 6.13 15.33 21.16
C HIS A 21 6.39 16.77 20.76
N TYR A 22 7.67 17.16 20.72
CA TYR A 22 8.13 18.47 20.22
C TYR A 22 7.64 18.78 18.78
N LEU A 23 7.07 17.78 18.11
CA LEU A 23 6.51 17.84 16.77
C LEU A 23 5.10 18.46 16.75
N VAL A 24 4.37 18.44 17.86
CA VAL A 24 2.99 18.93 17.96
C VAL A 24 2.95 20.44 18.27
N PRO A 25 2.10 21.24 17.60
CA PRO A 25 1.91 22.66 17.94
C PRO A 25 1.53 22.89 19.41
N ASP A 26 1.98 24.00 20.00
CA ASP A 26 1.78 24.30 21.43
C ASP A 26 0.30 24.47 21.83
N ASP A 27 -0.56 24.78 20.86
CA ASP A 27 -2.00 24.98 21.00
C ASP A 27 -2.85 23.77 20.58
N TYR A 28 -2.22 22.66 20.17
CA TYR A 28 -2.93 21.43 19.83
C TYR A 28 -3.11 20.53 21.06
N TYR A 29 -4.36 20.14 21.34
CA TYR A 29 -4.77 19.33 22.50
C TYR A 29 -5.65 18.12 22.12
N ASP A 30 -5.76 17.84 20.82
CA ASP A 30 -6.55 16.73 20.28
C ASP A 30 -5.73 15.44 20.26
N GLN A 31 -6.24 14.39 19.60
CA GLN A 31 -5.60 13.08 19.57
C GLN A 31 -4.57 12.95 18.46
N VAL A 32 -3.55 12.14 18.70
CA VAL A 32 -2.57 11.69 17.71
C VAL A 32 -2.55 10.16 17.61
N PRO A 33 -2.44 9.59 16.41
CA PRO A 33 -2.42 8.15 16.21
C PRO A 33 -1.03 7.55 16.40
N TRP A 34 -0.98 6.39 17.07
CA TRP A 34 0.22 5.61 17.33
C TRP A 34 0.02 4.18 16.85
N PHE A 35 0.93 3.72 16.00
CA PHE A 35 1.00 2.33 15.55
C PHE A 35 2.01 1.59 16.44
N VAL A 36 1.52 0.69 17.28
CA VAL A 36 2.34 -0.09 18.22
C VAL A 36 2.36 -1.55 17.79
N TRP A 37 3.53 -2.18 17.66
CA TRP A 37 3.68 -3.55 17.18
C TRP A 37 4.71 -4.34 17.98
N GLY A 38 4.83 -5.64 17.68
CA GLY A 38 5.85 -6.51 18.27
C GLY A 38 5.77 -6.59 19.80
N GLU A 39 6.94 -6.64 20.46
CA GLU A 39 7.06 -6.69 21.92
C GLU A 39 6.33 -5.51 22.61
N ASN A 40 6.29 -4.33 21.98
CA ASN A 40 5.57 -3.18 22.53
C ASN A 40 4.05 -3.40 22.54
N ALA A 41 3.49 -4.05 21.50
CA ALA A 41 2.07 -4.40 21.46
C ALA A 41 1.73 -5.51 22.47
N GLU A 42 2.66 -6.45 22.71
CA GLU A 42 2.51 -7.48 23.74
C GLU A 42 2.54 -6.87 25.15
N LYS A 43 3.50 -5.97 25.42
CA LYS A 43 3.61 -5.21 26.68
C LYS A 43 2.35 -4.41 26.95
N LEU A 44 1.79 -3.77 25.92
CA LEU A 44 0.54 -3.03 26.01
C LEU A 44 -0.63 -3.94 26.42
N LYS A 45 -0.78 -5.10 25.77
CA LYS A 45 -1.83 -6.07 26.12
C LYS A 45 -1.68 -6.62 27.54
N ALA A 46 -0.44 -6.87 27.98
CA ALA A 46 -0.17 -7.48 29.28
C ALA A 46 -0.24 -6.50 30.46
N THR A 47 0.22 -5.27 30.27
CA THR A 47 0.44 -4.31 31.38
C THR A 47 -0.25 -2.96 31.17
N ASN A 48 -0.91 -2.75 30.03
CA ASN A 48 -1.48 -1.46 29.63
C ASN A 48 -0.44 -0.33 29.55
N THR A 49 0.82 -0.68 29.26
CA THR A 49 1.93 0.26 29.04
C THR A 49 2.68 -0.08 27.76
N CYS A 50 3.22 0.93 27.07
CA CYS A 50 4.07 0.73 25.89
C CYS A 50 5.05 1.90 25.76
N ASP A 51 6.14 1.67 25.05
CA ASP A 51 7.15 2.69 24.79
C ASP A 51 6.85 3.30 23.41
N LEU A 52 6.56 4.60 23.37
CA LEU A 52 6.19 5.31 22.15
C LEU A 52 7.43 5.94 21.51
N SER A 53 7.60 5.71 20.20
CA SER A 53 8.69 6.27 19.40
C SER A 53 8.16 7.10 18.24
N GLU A 54 9.01 7.95 17.65
CA GLU A 54 8.67 8.68 16.42
C GLU A 54 8.27 7.75 15.26
N GLU A 55 8.81 6.53 15.23
CA GLU A 55 8.40 5.51 14.25
C GLU A 55 6.96 5.02 14.49
N CYS A 56 6.55 4.84 15.76
CA CYS A 56 5.16 4.56 16.12
C CYS A 56 4.23 5.69 15.68
N LEU A 57 4.66 6.95 15.82
CA LEU A 57 3.90 8.12 15.38
C LEU A 57 3.80 8.18 13.84
N LEU A 58 4.91 7.99 13.13
CA LEU A 58 4.97 7.98 11.67
C LEU A 58 4.02 6.94 11.08
N LYS A 59 4.17 5.68 11.49
CA LYS A 59 3.30 4.57 11.07
C LYS A 59 1.85 4.82 11.50
N GLY A 60 1.68 5.39 12.70
CA GLY A 60 0.38 5.78 13.25
C GLY A 60 -0.36 6.78 12.39
N ILE A 61 0.29 7.85 11.96
CA ILE A 61 -0.30 8.88 11.10
C ILE A 61 -0.63 8.29 9.72
N LEU A 62 0.34 7.63 9.08
CA LEU A 62 0.16 7.10 7.73
C LEU A 62 -0.93 6.01 7.66
N TYR A 63 -1.00 5.14 8.67
CA TYR A 63 -2.08 4.15 8.75
C TYR A 63 -3.39 4.76 9.23
N GLY A 64 -3.34 5.65 10.22
CA GLY A 64 -4.50 6.26 10.86
C GLY A 64 -5.33 7.16 9.95
N LEU A 65 -4.67 7.85 9.01
CA LEU A 65 -5.32 8.65 7.96
C LEU A 65 -5.88 7.81 6.81
N SER A 66 -5.66 6.49 6.80
CA SER A 66 -6.18 5.62 5.76
C SER A 66 -7.71 5.55 5.84
N PRO A 67 -8.46 5.65 4.72
CA PRO A 67 -9.93 5.56 4.73
C PRO A 67 -10.48 4.25 5.30
N ILE A 68 -9.65 3.20 5.34
CA ILE A 68 -10.00 1.89 5.87
C ILE A 68 -9.66 1.73 7.36
N SER A 69 -9.00 2.71 7.96
CA SER A 69 -8.69 2.72 9.39
C SER A 69 -9.99 2.88 10.19
N PRO A 70 -10.29 1.98 11.15
CA PRO A 70 -11.49 2.11 11.96
C PRO A 70 -11.37 3.35 12.86
N THR A 71 -12.20 4.36 12.61
CA THR A 71 -12.42 5.47 13.56
C THR A 71 -13.27 4.96 14.72
N ILE A 72 -12.68 4.84 15.92
CA ILE A 72 -13.38 4.35 17.12
C ILE A 72 -13.88 5.55 17.93
N GLY A 73 -15.21 5.77 17.92
CA GLY A 73 -15.86 6.82 18.72
C GLY A 73 -15.68 8.24 18.16
N PRO A 74 -15.95 9.30 18.96
CA PRO A 74 -15.71 10.68 18.56
C PRO A 74 -14.20 10.97 18.64
N MET A 75 -13.42 10.37 17.74
CA MET A 75 -12.03 10.78 17.54
C MET A 75 -12.04 12.22 17.06
N ILE A 76 -11.35 13.08 17.80
CA ILE A 76 -11.12 14.47 17.42
C ILE A 76 -9.64 14.56 17.11
N TYR A 77 -9.33 14.83 15.85
CA TYR A 77 -7.99 15.11 15.36
C TYR A 77 -8.10 16.16 14.26
N ASP A 78 -7.01 16.91 14.07
CA ASP A 78 -6.87 17.85 12.96
C ASP A 78 -5.91 17.25 11.92
N GLU A 79 -6.43 16.97 10.72
CA GLU A 79 -5.64 16.40 9.63
C GLU A 79 -4.45 17.30 9.26
N ASP A 80 -4.63 18.63 9.22
CA ASP A 80 -3.56 19.57 8.88
C ASP A 80 -2.41 19.50 9.90
N VAL A 81 -2.75 19.29 11.18
CA VAL A 81 -1.75 19.10 12.23
C VAL A 81 -1.02 17.77 12.07
N LEU A 82 -1.71 16.69 11.74
CA LEU A 82 -1.07 15.40 11.49
C LEU A 82 -0.13 15.47 10.28
N LEU A 83 -0.49 16.22 9.24
CA LEU A 83 0.36 16.46 8.08
C LEU A 83 1.58 17.32 8.42
N ALA A 84 1.42 18.35 9.27
CA ALA A 84 2.55 19.14 9.74
C ALA A 84 3.52 18.31 10.61
N ILE A 85 3.00 17.38 11.41
CA ILE A 85 3.84 16.42 12.16
C ILE A 85 4.58 15.50 11.19
N LEU A 86 3.90 15.00 10.14
CA LEU A 86 4.51 14.15 9.12
C LEU A 86 5.69 14.84 8.41
N ASP A 87 5.58 16.14 8.14
CA ASP A 87 6.68 16.91 7.54
C ASP A 87 7.89 17.03 8.46
N LYS A 88 7.66 17.27 9.75
CA LYS A 88 8.76 17.28 10.72
C LYS A 88 9.40 15.90 10.90
N LEU A 89 8.60 14.83 10.83
CA LEU A 89 9.11 13.46 10.85
C LEU A 89 9.95 13.16 9.60
N GLN A 90 9.50 13.60 8.42
CA GLN A 90 10.27 13.51 7.17
C GLN A 90 11.67 14.13 7.34
N GLU A 91 11.74 15.34 7.89
CA GLU A 91 13.00 16.04 8.17
C GLU A 91 13.84 15.31 9.23
N GLY A 92 13.22 14.86 10.33
CA GLY A 92 13.89 14.15 11.42
C GLY A 92 14.55 12.84 10.97
N PHE A 93 13.84 12.06 10.15
CA PHE A 93 14.36 10.83 9.53
C PHE A 93 15.24 11.09 8.30
N LYS A 94 15.39 12.35 7.87
CA LYS A 94 16.25 12.80 6.77
C LYS A 94 15.86 12.24 5.39
N PHE A 95 14.58 12.00 5.16
CA PHE A 95 14.07 11.69 3.83
C PHE A 95 14.03 12.96 2.96
N LYS A 96 14.31 12.83 1.66
CA LYS A 96 14.35 13.99 0.76
C LYS A 96 12.97 14.48 0.39
N SER A 97 11.98 13.60 0.46
CA SER A 97 10.60 13.89 0.11
C SER A 97 9.63 13.04 0.92
N ARG A 98 8.38 13.49 0.96
CA ARG A 98 7.29 12.75 1.59
C ARG A 98 6.99 11.45 0.85
N GLU A 99 7.21 11.44 -0.47
CA GLU A 99 7.13 10.22 -1.29
C GLU A 99 8.12 9.15 -0.80
N GLU A 100 9.39 9.51 -0.59
CA GLU A 100 10.41 8.57 -0.08
C GLU A 100 10.04 8.05 1.31
N LEU A 101 9.61 8.94 2.23
CA LEU A 101 9.17 8.56 3.57
C LEU A 101 8.00 7.55 3.54
N ILE A 102 6.99 7.79 2.71
CA ILE A 102 5.80 6.94 2.60
C ILE A 102 6.18 5.56 2.03
N LEU A 103 6.96 5.52 0.95
CA LEU A 103 7.38 4.27 0.31
C LEU A 103 8.24 3.43 1.26
N ASP A 104 9.20 4.04 1.94
CA ASP A 104 10.05 3.35 2.91
C ASP A 104 9.24 2.82 4.10
N THR A 105 8.31 3.63 4.63
CA THR A 105 7.44 3.20 5.72
C THR A 105 6.52 2.05 5.29
N ALA A 106 5.95 2.11 4.09
CA ALA A 106 5.10 1.05 3.56
C ALA A 106 5.87 -0.27 3.39
N LEU A 107 7.09 -0.20 2.85
CA LEU A 107 7.97 -1.36 2.70
C LEU A 107 8.30 -1.98 4.06
N ASN A 108 8.69 -1.15 5.03
CA ASN A 108 8.99 -1.61 6.38
C ASN A 108 7.77 -2.27 7.05
N VAL A 109 6.58 -1.67 6.92
CA VAL A 109 5.33 -2.25 7.45
C VAL A 109 4.96 -3.54 6.71
N ARG A 110 5.24 -3.66 5.41
CA ARG A 110 5.04 -4.90 4.65
C ARG A 110 5.87 -6.04 5.25
N ASP A 111 7.16 -5.77 5.50
CA ASP A 111 8.13 -6.75 6.01
C ASP A 111 7.89 -7.21 7.45
N ILE A 112 7.18 -6.39 8.24
CA ILE A 112 6.95 -6.63 9.67
C ILE A 112 5.51 -7.06 9.92
N ASN A 113 4.54 -6.31 9.42
CA ASN A 113 3.12 -6.46 9.75
C ASN A 113 2.26 -7.01 8.59
N GLY A 114 2.83 -7.08 7.38
CA GLY A 114 2.20 -7.69 6.22
C GLY A 114 1.57 -6.71 5.23
N VAL A 115 1.27 -7.23 4.04
CA VAL A 115 0.88 -6.43 2.87
C VAL A 115 -0.40 -5.61 3.06
N HIS A 116 -1.40 -6.11 3.80
CA HIS A 116 -2.67 -5.39 3.98
C HIS A 116 -2.47 -4.02 4.66
N LEU A 117 -1.55 -3.94 5.61
CA LEU A 117 -1.25 -2.72 6.36
C LEU A 117 -0.37 -1.77 5.54
N ALA A 118 0.61 -2.32 4.82
CA ALA A 118 1.39 -1.55 3.86
C ALA A 118 0.49 -0.94 2.76
N ASN A 119 -0.47 -1.71 2.25
CA ASN A 119 -1.43 -1.26 1.26
C ASN A 119 -2.32 -0.11 1.80
N ALA A 120 -2.68 -0.15 3.08
CA ALA A 120 -3.41 0.94 3.74
C ALA A 120 -2.60 2.24 3.77
N ILE A 121 -1.30 2.15 4.07
CA ILE A 121 -0.36 3.28 4.07
C ILE A 121 -0.17 3.83 2.66
N LEU A 122 0.00 2.96 1.65
CA LEU A 122 0.10 3.38 0.26
C LEU A 122 -1.18 4.05 -0.24
N ARG A 123 -2.36 3.61 0.23
CA ARG A 123 -3.65 4.28 -0.03
C ARG A 123 -3.66 5.70 0.53
N THR A 124 -3.25 5.88 1.78
CA THR A 124 -3.04 7.22 2.36
C THR A 124 -2.06 8.02 1.49
N GLY A 125 -0.95 7.41 1.07
CA GLY A 125 0.04 8.04 0.21
C GLY A 125 -0.52 8.58 -1.10
N MET A 126 -1.39 7.84 -1.78
CA MET A 126 -2.05 8.33 -3.00
C MET A 126 -3.03 9.49 -2.74
N ASN A 127 -3.67 9.53 -1.56
CA ASN A 127 -4.52 10.67 -1.22
C ASN A 127 -3.68 11.93 -0.96
N LEU A 128 -2.53 11.77 -0.30
CA LEU A 128 -1.63 12.88 0.02
C LEU A 128 -0.81 13.35 -1.19
N LEU A 129 -0.42 12.42 -2.07
CA LEU A 129 0.42 12.65 -3.24
C LEU A 129 -0.20 11.99 -4.48
N PRO A 130 -1.34 12.52 -4.98
CA PRO A 130 -2.10 11.88 -6.07
C PRO A 130 -1.33 11.79 -7.38
N GLU A 131 -0.31 12.64 -7.59
CA GLU A 131 0.52 12.62 -8.80
C GLU A 131 1.69 11.62 -8.72
N SER A 132 1.98 11.02 -7.55
CA SER A 132 3.09 10.07 -7.42
C SER A 132 2.82 8.79 -8.22
N SER A 133 3.65 8.51 -9.23
CA SER A 133 3.60 7.25 -9.99
C SER A 133 4.20 6.10 -9.19
N LYS A 134 5.21 6.38 -8.35
CA LYS A 134 5.89 5.37 -7.53
C LYS A 134 4.97 4.78 -6.46
N ILE A 135 4.21 5.61 -5.74
CA ILE A 135 3.24 5.12 -4.74
C ILE A 135 2.15 4.30 -5.42
N LYS A 136 1.60 4.76 -6.55
CA LYS A 136 0.60 3.99 -7.32
C LYS A 136 1.15 2.66 -7.79
N SER A 137 2.39 2.62 -8.28
CA SER A 137 3.06 1.41 -8.73
C SER A 137 3.19 0.39 -7.58
N ASP A 138 3.72 0.81 -6.43
CA ASP A 138 3.85 -0.07 -5.26
C ASP A 138 2.49 -0.54 -4.72
N PHE A 139 1.47 0.31 -4.80
CA PHE A 139 0.11 -0.04 -4.43
C PHE A 139 -0.49 -1.10 -5.35
N ILE A 140 -0.29 -1.00 -6.67
CA ILE A 140 -0.74 -2.03 -7.63
C ILE A 140 -0.10 -3.39 -7.32
N VAL A 141 1.20 -3.42 -7.01
CA VAL A 141 1.89 -4.65 -6.61
C VAL A 141 1.31 -5.21 -5.31
N SER A 142 1.07 -4.37 -4.30
CA SER A 142 0.41 -4.79 -3.05
C SER A 142 -1.01 -5.32 -3.26
N LEU A 143 -1.79 -4.71 -4.15
CA LEU A 143 -3.11 -5.22 -4.53
C LEU A 143 -3.02 -6.62 -5.13
N TRP A 144 -2.06 -6.87 -6.01
CA TRP A 144 -1.86 -8.19 -6.60
C TRP A 144 -1.48 -9.25 -5.56
N GLU A 145 -0.57 -8.91 -4.64
CA GLU A 145 -0.20 -9.80 -3.54
C GLU A 145 -1.41 -10.13 -2.65
N ILE A 146 -2.24 -9.13 -2.34
CA ILE A 146 -3.51 -9.34 -1.60
C ILE A 146 -4.46 -10.27 -2.38
N ALA A 147 -4.57 -10.11 -3.69
CA ALA A 147 -5.41 -10.99 -4.53
C ALA A 147 -4.95 -12.45 -4.48
N CYS A 148 -3.65 -12.71 -4.27
CA CYS A 148 -3.12 -14.06 -4.13
C CYS A 148 -3.56 -14.77 -2.84
N GLU A 149 -4.07 -14.04 -1.85
CA GLU A 149 -4.53 -14.58 -0.56
C GLU A 149 -6.05 -14.79 -0.47
N LYS A 150 -6.82 -14.16 -1.37
CA LYS A 150 -8.29 -14.11 -1.34
C LYS A 150 -8.92 -14.93 -2.46
N LYS A 151 -10.20 -15.28 -2.29
CA LYS A 151 -10.99 -16.07 -3.27
C LYS A 151 -11.83 -15.22 -4.22
N ASP A 152 -12.25 -14.03 -3.78
CA ASP A 152 -13.01 -13.08 -4.59
C ASP A 152 -12.23 -11.77 -4.66
N ASN A 153 -11.83 -11.41 -5.88
CA ASN A 153 -10.85 -10.37 -6.16
C ASN A 153 -11.32 -9.42 -7.26
N ALA A 154 -12.59 -9.48 -7.68
CA ALA A 154 -13.09 -8.67 -8.80
C ALA A 154 -12.91 -7.16 -8.55
N SER A 155 -13.11 -6.70 -7.30
CA SER A 155 -12.85 -5.32 -6.91
C SER A 155 -11.37 -4.93 -7.02
N ILE A 156 -10.48 -5.83 -6.60
CA ILE A 156 -9.02 -5.62 -6.67
C ILE A 156 -8.58 -5.51 -8.14
N TYR A 157 -9.02 -6.44 -8.99
CA TYR A 157 -8.69 -6.41 -10.41
C TYR A 157 -9.19 -5.14 -11.09
N THR A 158 -10.40 -4.69 -10.73
CA THR A 158 -10.97 -3.45 -11.27
C THR A 158 -10.10 -2.26 -10.87
N GLU A 159 -9.72 -2.18 -9.60
CA GLU A 159 -8.88 -1.11 -9.08
C GLU A 159 -7.49 -1.07 -9.72
N ILE A 160 -6.86 -2.23 -9.93
CA ILE A 160 -5.57 -2.32 -10.65
C ILE A 160 -5.70 -1.71 -12.06
N ILE A 161 -6.72 -2.10 -12.82
CA ILE A 161 -6.88 -1.65 -14.21
C ILE A 161 -7.19 -0.15 -14.28
N GLU A 162 -7.97 0.37 -13.34
CA GLU A 162 -8.28 1.80 -13.25
C GLU A 162 -7.06 2.64 -12.87
N LEU A 163 -6.12 2.09 -12.09
CA LEU A 163 -4.92 2.81 -11.65
C LEU A 163 -3.83 2.92 -12.73
N ILE A 164 -3.63 1.88 -13.55
CA ILE A 164 -2.53 1.83 -14.52
C ILE A 164 -2.46 3.04 -15.46
N PRO A 165 -3.58 3.53 -16.05
CA PRO A 165 -3.56 4.72 -16.88
C PRO A 165 -3.13 6.02 -16.16
N ASN A 166 -3.15 6.02 -14.82
CA ASN A 166 -2.77 7.16 -13.97
C ASN A 166 -1.32 7.07 -13.47
N VAL A 167 -0.55 6.10 -13.97
CA VAL A 167 0.88 5.94 -13.68
C VAL A 167 1.68 6.46 -14.88
N ASP A 168 2.55 7.44 -14.65
CA ASP A 168 3.61 7.76 -15.60
C ASP A 168 4.66 6.65 -15.55
N LEU A 169 4.64 5.79 -16.58
CA LEU A 169 5.52 4.62 -16.67
C LEU A 169 7.00 4.99 -16.82
N GLU A 170 7.32 6.22 -17.21
CA GLU A 170 8.71 6.69 -17.34
C GLU A 170 9.28 7.21 -15.99
N ASP A 171 8.43 7.47 -15.00
CA ASP A 171 8.82 7.92 -13.64
C ASP A 171 9.12 6.76 -12.67
N ILE A 172 8.92 5.51 -13.12
CA ILE A 172 9.12 4.31 -12.29
C ILE A 172 10.22 3.40 -12.85
N LEU A 173 10.73 2.50 -12.00
CA LEU A 173 11.74 1.52 -12.40
C LEU A 173 11.20 0.61 -13.52
N ASN A 174 12.04 0.28 -14.49
CA ASN A 174 11.65 -0.55 -15.64
C ASN A 174 11.14 -1.95 -15.23
N THR A 175 11.61 -2.50 -14.11
CA THR A 175 11.09 -3.74 -13.54
C THR A 175 9.65 -3.55 -13.05
N ALA A 176 9.42 -2.53 -12.22
CA ALA A 176 8.10 -2.18 -11.71
C ALA A 176 7.10 -1.88 -12.83
N LYS A 177 7.50 -1.10 -13.85
CA LYS A 177 6.74 -0.83 -15.07
C LYS A 177 6.21 -2.12 -15.71
N GLN A 178 7.08 -3.09 -15.93
CA GLN A 178 6.70 -4.33 -16.56
C GLN A 178 5.78 -5.17 -15.65
N SER A 179 6.05 -5.23 -14.35
CA SER A 179 5.20 -5.94 -13.38
C SER A 179 3.78 -5.37 -13.34
N ILE A 180 3.62 -4.05 -13.18
CA ILE A 180 2.28 -3.44 -13.07
C ILE A 180 1.49 -3.57 -14.38
N CYS A 181 2.15 -3.41 -15.54
CA CYS A 181 1.49 -3.58 -16.84
C CYS A 181 1.02 -5.03 -17.03
N TYR A 182 1.83 -6.00 -16.63
CA TYR A 182 1.48 -7.41 -16.64
C TYR A 182 0.32 -7.72 -15.67
N TYR A 183 0.34 -7.20 -14.44
CA TYR A 183 -0.75 -7.42 -13.48
C TYR A 183 -2.07 -6.79 -13.90
N GLY A 184 -2.06 -5.65 -14.59
CA GLY A 184 -3.26 -5.13 -15.23
C GLY A 184 -3.79 -6.01 -16.35
N PHE A 185 -2.89 -6.61 -17.15
CA PHE A 185 -3.30 -7.55 -18.18
C PHE A 185 -3.91 -8.83 -17.58
N CYS A 186 -3.32 -9.37 -16.52
CA CYS A 186 -3.89 -10.50 -15.80
C CYS A 186 -5.25 -10.15 -15.18
N SER A 187 -5.37 -9.00 -14.54
CA SER A 187 -6.62 -8.50 -13.94
C SER A 187 -7.72 -8.39 -14.99
N LEU A 188 -7.39 -7.89 -16.18
CA LEU A 188 -8.31 -7.75 -17.29
C LEU A 188 -8.86 -9.11 -17.75
N LEU A 189 -8.00 -10.11 -17.89
CA LEU A 189 -8.41 -11.45 -18.31
C LEU A 189 -9.25 -12.16 -17.24
N LEU A 190 -8.81 -12.10 -15.98
CA LEU A 190 -9.52 -12.71 -14.85
C LEU A 190 -10.91 -12.10 -14.66
N LEU A 191 -11.08 -10.79 -14.86
CA LEU A 191 -12.41 -10.15 -14.83
C LEU A 191 -13.32 -10.55 -16.00
N LYS A 192 -12.74 -10.84 -17.16
CA LYS A 192 -13.50 -11.24 -18.35
C LYS A 192 -14.14 -12.61 -18.15
N GLU A 193 -13.46 -13.51 -17.41
CA GLU A 193 -14.03 -14.78 -16.97
C GLU A 193 -15.21 -14.58 -16.01
N ASP A 194 -15.22 -13.47 -15.24
CA ASP A 194 -16.27 -13.13 -14.25
C ASP A 194 -17.38 -12.20 -14.79
N THR A 195 -17.36 -11.83 -16.07
CA THR A 195 -18.43 -11.10 -16.80
C THR A 195 -18.73 -9.65 -16.40
N ILE A 196 -17.89 -8.99 -15.59
CA ILE A 196 -18.21 -7.67 -14.98
C ILE A 196 -17.80 -6.44 -15.82
N LEU A 197 -16.83 -6.53 -16.75
CA LEU A 197 -16.34 -5.36 -17.53
C LEU A 197 -16.12 -5.65 -19.03
N LYS A 198 -16.55 -4.72 -19.89
CA LYS A 198 -16.23 -4.69 -21.34
C LYS A 198 -14.96 -3.89 -21.58
N GLN A 199 -13.81 -4.40 -21.15
CA GLN A 199 -12.53 -3.81 -21.50
C GLN A 199 -11.91 -4.56 -22.70
N ASP A 200 -11.34 -3.79 -23.63
CA ASP A 200 -10.75 -4.31 -24.86
C ASP A 200 -9.31 -4.79 -24.61
N VAL A 201 -9.13 -6.10 -24.64
CA VAL A 201 -7.85 -6.79 -24.43
C VAL A 201 -6.81 -6.39 -25.47
N ASP A 202 -7.20 -6.19 -26.72
CA ASP A 202 -6.25 -5.82 -27.77
C ASP A 202 -5.78 -4.38 -27.58
N LYS A 203 -6.68 -3.47 -27.18
CA LYS A 203 -6.31 -2.09 -26.84
C LYS A 203 -5.30 -2.06 -25.69
N TYR A 204 -5.57 -2.81 -24.62
CA TYR A 204 -4.65 -2.87 -23.47
C TYR A 204 -3.30 -3.45 -23.89
N ARG A 205 -3.29 -4.53 -24.68
CA ARG A 205 -2.06 -5.16 -25.16
C ARG A 205 -1.18 -4.18 -25.94
N MET A 206 -1.76 -3.45 -26.88
CA MET A 206 -1.02 -2.46 -27.68
C MET A 206 -0.44 -1.32 -26.84
N GLN A 207 -1.09 -0.95 -25.73
CA GLN A 207 -0.68 0.18 -24.90
C GLN A 207 0.37 -0.21 -23.86
N TYR A 208 0.21 -1.37 -23.23
CA TYR A 208 0.94 -1.72 -22.01
C TYR A 208 1.75 -2.99 -22.11
N ILE A 209 1.61 -3.78 -23.17
CA ILE A 209 2.32 -5.05 -23.33
C ILE A 209 3.28 -5.01 -24.51
N ASP A 210 2.77 -4.71 -25.69
CA ASP A 210 3.54 -4.74 -26.95
C ASP A 210 4.64 -3.67 -26.91
N GLY A 211 5.91 -4.11 -26.95
CA GLY A 211 7.08 -3.22 -26.86
C GLY A 211 7.41 -2.74 -25.45
N VAL A 212 6.53 -2.93 -24.46
CA VAL A 212 6.78 -2.63 -23.04
C VAL A 212 7.41 -3.83 -22.33
N ILE A 213 6.87 -5.03 -22.56
CA ILE A 213 7.34 -6.25 -21.89
C ILE A 213 8.53 -6.85 -22.62
N THR A 214 9.69 -6.81 -21.96
CA THR A 214 10.94 -7.42 -22.42
C THR A 214 11.44 -8.51 -21.47
N HIS A 215 10.90 -8.60 -20.26
CA HIS A 215 11.34 -9.55 -19.25
C HIS A 215 11.05 -11.00 -19.66
N GLU A 216 12.06 -11.87 -19.54
CA GLU A 216 12.02 -13.25 -20.01
C GLU A 216 11.01 -14.11 -19.23
N GLU A 217 10.73 -13.77 -17.97
CA GLU A 217 9.74 -14.46 -17.16
C GLU A 217 8.29 -14.11 -17.54
N ILE A 218 8.05 -12.86 -17.96
CA ILE A 218 6.70 -12.33 -18.15
C ILE A 218 6.12 -12.79 -19.50
N ARG A 219 6.93 -12.77 -20.57
CA ARG A 219 6.48 -13.12 -21.93
C ARG A 219 5.83 -14.51 -22.01
N PRO A 220 6.44 -15.59 -21.48
CA PRO A 220 5.81 -16.91 -21.50
C PRO A 220 4.48 -16.96 -20.74
N LYS A 221 4.35 -16.21 -19.63
CA LYS A 221 3.10 -16.15 -18.86
C LYS A 221 1.98 -15.47 -19.66
N ILE A 222 2.30 -14.40 -20.39
CA ILE A 222 1.35 -13.73 -21.31
C ILE A 222 0.92 -14.68 -22.43
N ASP A 223 1.86 -15.40 -23.05
CA ASP A 223 1.54 -16.37 -24.10
C ASP A 223 0.65 -17.49 -23.59
N ILE A 224 0.90 -18.00 -22.38
CA ILE A 224 0.07 -19.03 -21.74
C ILE A 224 -1.36 -18.52 -21.53
N LEU A 225 -1.53 -17.28 -21.05
CA LEU A 225 -2.83 -16.66 -20.83
C LEU A 225 -3.61 -16.51 -22.13
N LEU A 226 -2.96 -16.05 -23.21
CA LEU A 226 -3.60 -15.85 -24.51
C LEU A 226 -3.96 -17.16 -25.20
N ASN A 227 -3.15 -18.21 -25.04
CA ASN A 227 -3.36 -19.49 -25.71
C ASN A 227 -4.31 -20.44 -24.97
N ASN A 228 -4.71 -20.12 -23.73
CA ASN A 228 -5.59 -20.95 -22.92
C ASN A 228 -6.79 -20.16 -22.36
N PRO A 229 -7.65 -19.56 -23.21
CA PRO A 229 -8.73 -18.67 -22.79
C PRO A 229 -9.80 -19.33 -21.93
N ASP A 230 -9.91 -20.66 -21.97
CA ASP A 230 -10.88 -21.43 -21.18
C ASP A 230 -10.31 -21.93 -19.83
N LYS A 231 -9.00 -21.77 -19.61
CA LYS A 231 -8.35 -22.20 -18.38
C LYS A 231 -8.56 -21.13 -17.31
N LYS A 232 -9.14 -21.53 -16.18
CA LYS A 232 -9.21 -20.68 -14.99
C LYS A 232 -7.85 -20.60 -14.32
N PHE A 233 -7.23 -19.43 -14.38
CA PHE A 233 -6.00 -19.14 -13.67
C PHE A 233 -6.30 -18.53 -12.30
N THR A 234 -5.42 -18.79 -11.33
CA THR A 234 -5.42 -18.09 -10.04
C THR A 234 -4.37 -16.98 -10.04
N PRO A 235 -4.55 -15.88 -9.29
CA PRO A 235 -3.54 -14.83 -9.17
C PRO A 235 -2.17 -15.38 -8.78
N LYS A 236 -2.16 -16.34 -7.86
CA LYS A 236 -0.95 -16.97 -7.36
C LYS A 236 -0.18 -17.75 -8.43
N GLU A 237 -0.84 -18.36 -9.41
CA GLU A 237 -0.16 -19.00 -10.54
C GLU A 237 0.47 -17.98 -11.51
N LEU A 238 -0.08 -16.77 -11.51
CA LEU A 238 0.31 -15.69 -12.40
C LEU A 238 1.30 -14.72 -11.77
N SER A 239 1.53 -14.74 -10.45
CA SER A 239 2.54 -13.93 -9.76
C SER A 239 3.95 -14.12 -10.33
N LEU A 240 4.76 -13.08 -10.24
CA LEU A 240 6.17 -13.11 -10.62
C LEU A 240 7.04 -13.63 -9.46
N ASP A 241 8.13 -14.33 -9.77
CA ASP A 241 9.02 -14.94 -8.78
C ASP A 241 9.91 -13.92 -8.02
N HIS A 242 9.91 -12.66 -8.48
CA HIS A 242 10.75 -11.57 -7.97
C HIS A 242 9.99 -10.49 -7.18
N ASP A 243 8.73 -10.75 -6.83
CA ASP A 243 7.92 -9.87 -5.99
C ASP A 243 7.98 -10.23 -4.50
#